data_AF-A0A0K2U1B6-F1
#
_entry.id   AF-A0A0K2U1B6-F1
#
_cell.length_a   1.000
_cell.length_b   1.000
_cell.length_c   1.000
_cell.angle_alpha   90.00
_cell.angle_beta   90.00
_cell.angle_gamma   90.00
#
_symmetry.space_group_name_H-M   'P 1'
#
loop_
_entity.id
_entity.type
_entity.pdbx_description
1 polymer ?
#
loop_
_entity_poly.entity_id
_entity_poly.type
_entity_poly.pdbx_seq_one_letter_code
_entity_poly.pdbx_strand_id
1 'polypeptide(L)'
;MTKYFELDWKRPVPQELLDGLKADRWTETKEDYDYEQDCTFKVDDNGFFIYWKSTSKEGDVLELSTVNDVRIGCAPQDPKFDAALKKKFGDKYTEQAFIICSGMDMVNVNLCHVVCDNKEKVEKWITGIRSLTNNTKINNVCPTTNIRKQ
;
A
#
# COMPACT_ATOMS: atom_id res chain seq x y z
N MET A 1 18.10 40.71 2.48
CA MET A 1 17.00 40.01 1.78
C MET A 1 17.18 38.51 1.99
N THR A 2 16.27 37.86 2.69
CA THR A 2 16.26 36.40 2.84
C THR A 2 15.94 35.78 1.49
N LYS A 3 16.73 34.81 1.02
CA LYS A 3 16.43 34.09 -0.23
C LYS A 3 15.08 33.40 -0.10
N TYR A 4 14.27 33.49 -1.16
CA TYR A 4 13.06 32.67 -1.29
C TYR A 4 13.47 31.20 -1.18
N PHE A 5 12.89 30.49 -0.21
CA PHE A 5 13.12 29.07 0.02
C PHE A 5 11.89 28.30 -0.43
N GLU A 6 12.08 27.45 -1.43
CA GLU A 6 11.05 26.51 -1.88
C GLU A 6 11.28 25.18 -1.18
N LEU A 7 10.28 24.73 -0.42
CA LEU A 7 10.34 23.44 0.27
C LEU A 7 10.26 22.32 -0.76
N ASP A 8 11.38 21.65 -1.03
CA ASP A 8 11.41 20.42 -1.83
C ASP A 8 10.86 19.23 -1.03
N TRP A 9 9.54 19.12 -1.01
CA TRP A 9 8.80 18.08 -0.29
C TRP A 9 8.54 16.82 -1.12
N LYS A 10 8.59 16.92 -2.46
CA LYS A 10 8.16 15.85 -3.36
C LYS A 10 9.27 14.82 -3.50
N ARG A 11 8.98 13.57 -3.13
CA ARG A 11 9.81 12.43 -3.51
C ARG A 11 9.30 11.87 -4.82
N PRO A 12 10.15 11.65 -5.83
CA PRO A 12 9.73 11.00 -7.07
C PRO A 12 9.11 9.63 -6.76
N VAL A 13 7.90 9.40 -7.28
CA VAL A 13 7.21 8.12 -7.13
C VAL A 13 7.83 7.13 -8.12
N PRO A 14 8.31 5.95 -7.66
CA PRO A 14 8.87 4.94 -8.55
C PRO A 14 7.87 4.53 -9.64
N GLN A 15 8.37 4.28 -10.85
CA GLN A 15 7.52 4.02 -12.02
C GLN A 15 6.64 2.79 -11.82
N GLU A 16 7.14 1.78 -11.11
CA GLU A 16 6.40 0.55 -10.80
C GLU A 16 5.14 0.80 -9.96
N LEU A 17 5.14 1.84 -9.13
CA LEU A 17 3.98 2.22 -8.34
C LEU A 17 2.96 3.03 -9.16
N LEU A 18 3.43 3.81 -10.15
CA LEU A 18 2.59 4.58 -11.08
C LEU A 18 1.90 3.68 -12.11
N ASP A 19 2.66 2.73 -12.66
CA ASP A 19 2.18 1.76 -13.64
C ASP A 19 1.10 0.86 -13.01
N GLY A 20 1.31 0.51 -11.74
CA GLY A 20 0.36 -0.22 -10.92
C GLY A 20 0.65 -1.71 -10.82
N LEU A 21 -0.13 -2.37 -9.97
CA LEU A 21 -0.06 -3.79 -9.70
C LEU A 21 -1.45 -4.40 -9.70
N LYS A 22 -1.63 -5.49 -10.46
CA LYS A 22 -2.79 -6.37 -10.29
C LYS A 22 -2.51 -7.35 -9.17
N ALA A 23 -3.38 -7.38 -8.18
CA ALA A 23 -3.22 -8.19 -6.99
C ALA A 23 -4.58 -8.51 -6.36
N ASP A 24 -4.63 -9.55 -5.54
CA ASP A 24 -5.71 -9.68 -4.58
C ASP A 24 -5.30 -9.02 -3.26
N ARG A 25 -6.27 -8.57 -2.47
CA ARG A 25 -6.01 -8.02 -1.14
C ARG A 25 -6.95 -8.58 -0.09
N TRP A 26 -6.49 -8.61 1.15
CA TRP A 26 -7.36 -8.90 2.28
C TRP A 26 -6.98 -8.12 3.54
N THR A 27 -7.94 -7.95 4.42
CA THR A 27 -7.75 -7.46 5.79
C THR A 27 -8.38 -8.44 6.76
N GLU A 28 -7.73 -8.70 7.88
CA GLU A 28 -8.23 -9.63 8.90
C GLU A 28 -8.72 -8.87 10.14
N THR A 29 -9.84 -9.33 10.69
CA THR A 29 -10.30 -9.01 12.04
C THR A 29 -10.29 -10.30 12.87
N LYS A 30 -10.61 -10.20 14.17
CA LYS A 30 -10.68 -11.40 15.03
C LYS A 30 -11.76 -12.39 14.60
N GLU A 31 -12.79 -11.93 13.90
CA GLU A 31 -14.00 -12.70 13.62
C GLU A 31 -14.19 -13.00 12.13
N ASP A 32 -13.62 -12.18 11.25
CA ASP A 32 -13.82 -12.27 9.81
C ASP A 32 -12.64 -11.69 9.00
N TYR A 33 -12.61 -11.96 7.70
CA TYR A 33 -11.70 -11.36 6.74
C TYR A 33 -12.46 -10.70 5.59
N ASP A 34 -12.00 -9.52 5.17
CA ASP A 34 -12.47 -8.89 3.93
C ASP A 34 -11.49 -9.24 2.82
N TYR A 35 -11.93 -10.03 1.83
CA TYR A 35 -11.11 -10.44 0.69
C TYR A 35 -11.66 -9.86 -0.61
N GLU A 36 -10.78 -9.23 -1.37
CA GLU A 36 -11.09 -8.60 -2.65
C GLU A 36 -10.10 -9.06 -3.72
N GLN A 37 -10.62 -9.54 -4.84
CA GLN A 37 -9.83 -10.12 -5.92
C GLN A 37 -9.65 -9.14 -7.07
N ASP A 38 -8.58 -9.35 -7.85
CA ASP A 38 -8.33 -8.64 -9.12
C ASP A 38 -8.31 -7.10 -8.96
N CYS A 39 -7.79 -6.62 -7.83
CA CYS A 39 -7.58 -5.21 -7.56
C CYS A 39 -6.44 -4.66 -8.41
N THR A 40 -6.66 -3.49 -9.00
CA THR A 40 -5.59 -2.71 -9.63
C THR A 40 -5.10 -1.65 -8.64
N PHE A 41 -3.96 -1.88 -8.01
CA PHE A 41 -3.28 -0.96 -7.10
C PHE A 41 -2.41 0.05 -7.86
N LYS A 42 -2.38 1.30 -7.38
CA LYS A 42 -1.51 2.36 -7.88
C LYS A 42 -1.16 3.36 -6.77
N VAL A 43 -0.11 4.13 -7.00
CA VAL A 43 0.22 5.33 -6.21
C VAL A 43 0.03 6.55 -7.10
N ASP A 44 -0.49 7.64 -6.53
CA ASP A 44 -0.62 8.90 -7.26
C ASP A 44 0.76 9.51 -7.57
N ASP A 45 0.81 10.45 -8.52
CA ASP A 45 2.04 11.06 -9.00
C ASP A 45 2.75 11.95 -7.96
N ASN A 46 2.08 12.29 -6.86
CA ASN A 46 2.62 13.06 -5.75
C ASN A 46 2.97 12.21 -4.53
N GLY A 47 2.60 10.93 -4.51
CA GLY A 47 2.90 10.01 -3.42
C GLY A 47 2.15 10.35 -2.14
N PHE A 48 0.89 10.78 -2.27
CA PHE A 48 -0.03 11.00 -1.15
C PHE A 48 -0.87 9.76 -0.83
N PHE A 49 -1.22 8.97 -1.84
CA PHE A 49 -2.22 7.92 -1.75
C PHE A 49 -1.77 6.65 -2.45
N ILE A 50 -1.98 5.52 -1.79
CA ILE A 50 -2.11 4.22 -2.46
C ILE A 50 -3.59 4.01 -2.70
N TYR A 51 -4.02 3.77 -3.92
CA TYR A 51 -5.42 3.50 -4.25
C TYR A 51 -5.56 2.21 -5.02
N TRP A 52 -6.72 1.57 -4.88
CA TRP A 52 -7.04 0.36 -5.62
C TRP A 52 -8.50 0.31 -6.02
N LYS A 53 -8.78 -0.48 -7.05
CA LYS A 53 -10.14 -0.77 -7.51
C LYS A 53 -10.22 -2.19 -8.04
N SER A 54 -11.20 -2.96 -7.60
CA SER A 54 -11.58 -4.23 -8.23
C SER A 54 -12.77 -4.04 -9.18
N THR A 55 -13.18 -5.13 -9.83
CA THR A 55 -14.44 -5.16 -10.59
C THR A 55 -15.68 -5.26 -9.71
N SER A 56 -15.54 -5.72 -8.47
CA SER A 56 -16.66 -6.03 -7.58
C SER A 56 -17.00 -4.92 -6.59
N LYS A 57 -16.07 -4.00 -6.31
CA LYS A 57 -16.25 -2.89 -5.35
C LYS A 57 -15.92 -1.54 -5.98
N GLU A 58 -16.38 -0.48 -5.32
CA GLU A 58 -15.90 0.87 -5.61
C GLU A 58 -14.42 1.00 -5.24
N GLY A 59 -13.74 1.98 -5.86
CA GLY A 59 -12.33 2.22 -5.57
C GLY A 59 -12.14 2.71 -4.14
N ASP A 60 -11.03 2.32 -3.53
CA ASP A 60 -10.67 2.70 -2.16
C ASP A 60 -9.23 3.24 -2.13
N VAL A 61 -8.90 3.95 -1.06
CA VAL A 61 -7.66 4.71 -0.94
C VAL A 61 -7.09 4.67 0.48
N LEU A 62 -5.77 4.63 0.55
CA LEU A 62 -4.98 4.70 1.77
C LEU A 62 -3.99 5.87 1.69
N GLU A 63 -4.06 6.80 2.64
CA GLU A 63 -3.11 7.90 2.72
C GLU A 63 -1.73 7.41 3.17
N LEU A 64 -0.71 7.64 2.36
CA LEU A 64 0.67 7.22 2.61
C LEU A 64 1.26 7.82 3.89
N SER A 65 0.76 8.97 4.35
CA SER A 65 1.17 9.59 5.62
C SER A 65 0.79 8.73 6.84
N THR A 66 -0.20 7.84 6.70
CA THR A 66 -0.65 6.91 7.74
C THR A 66 0.04 5.53 7.65
N VAL A 67 0.86 5.31 6.62
CA VAL A 67 1.59 4.04 6.44
C VAL A 67 2.85 4.08 7.29
N ASN A 68 2.89 3.22 8.30
CA ASN A 68 3.98 3.12 9.27
C ASN A 68 5.09 2.17 8.79
N ASP A 69 4.71 1.07 8.13
CA ASP A 69 5.64 0.03 7.69
C ASP A 69 5.05 -0.77 6.51
N VAL A 70 5.92 -1.44 5.75
CA VAL A 70 5.54 -2.41 4.72
C VAL A 70 6.41 -3.65 4.90
N ARG A 71 5.79 -4.83 4.95
CA ARG A 71 6.46 -6.10 5.27
C ARG A 71 6.25 -7.14 4.16
N ILE A 72 7.10 -8.16 4.15
CA ILE A 72 6.86 -9.37 3.35
C ILE A 72 5.61 -10.08 3.90
N GLY A 73 4.88 -10.74 3.01
CA GLY A 73 3.63 -11.43 3.29
C GLY A 73 3.75 -12.52 4.36
N CYS A 74 2.63 -12.78 5.03
CA CYS A 74 2.45 -13.90 5.94
C CYS A 74 1.15 -14.64 5.59
N ALA A 75 1.02 -15.86 6.08
CA ALA A 75 -0.22 -16.62 5.97
C ALA A 75 -1.33 -15.96 6.81
N PRO A 76 -2.61 -15.99 6.36
CA PRO A 76 -3.74 -15.55 7.16
C PRO A 76 -3.93 -16.48 8.36
N GLN A 77 -4.66 -16.01 9.36
CA GLN A 77 -4.92 -16.76 10.57
C GLN A 77 -5.92 -17.90 10.34
N ASP A 78 -6.91 -17.71 9.45
CA ASP A 78 -7.89 -18.74 9.10
C ASP A 78 -7.25 -19.81 8.18
N PRO A 79 -7.13 -21.08 8.66
CA PRO A 79 -6.54 -22.16 7.86
C PRO A 79 -7.32 -22.48 6.58
N LYS A 80 -8.64 -22.25 6.56
CA LYS A 80 -9.46 -22.49 5.36
C LYS A 80 -9.16 -21.44 4.30
N PHE A 81 -8.99 -20.19 4.72
CA PHE A 81 -8.62 -19.11 3.82
C PHE A 81 -7.19 -19.26 3.31
N ASP A 82 -6.24 -19.63 4.17
CA ASP A 82 -4.86 -19.99 3.77
C ASP A 82 -4.86 -21.11 2.71
N ALA A 83 -5.64 -22.16 2.90
CA ALA A 83 -5.77 -23.25 1.93
C ALA A 83 -6.33 -22.77 0.56
N ALA A 84 -7.27 -21.82 0.58
CA ALA A 84 -7.81 -21.22 -0.64
C ALA A 84 -6.76 -20.38 -1.39
N LEU A 85 -5.97 -19.59 -0.67
CA LEU A 85 -4.87 -18.81 -1.25
C LEU A 85 -3.79 -19.72 -1.83
N LYS A 86 -3.40 -20.80 -1.13
CA LYS A 86 -2.45 -21.80 -1.65
C LYS A 86 -2.95 -22.47 -2.93
N LYS A 87 -4.26 -22.76 -3.02
CA LYS A 87 -4.86 -23.32 -4.23
C LYS A 87 -4.78 -22.34 -5.42
N LYS A 88 -4.92 -21.03 -5.19
CA LYS A 88 -4.90 -20.00 -6.24
C LYS A 88 -3.47 -19.60 -6.64
N PHE A 89 -2.58 -19.42 -5.67
CA PHE A 89 -1.27 -18.80 -5.84
C PHE A 89 -0.08 -19.75 -5.61
N GLY A 90 -0.33 -20.97 -5.13
CA GLY A 90 0.70 -21.96 -4.80
C GLY A 90 1.13 -21.92 -3.33
N ASP A 91 1.83 -22.96 -2.88
CA ASP A 91 2.20 -23.14 -1.46
C ASP A 91 3.13 -22.06 -0.90
N LYS A 92 3.89 -21.39 -1.77
CA LYS A 92 4.86 -20.33 -1.41
C LYS A 92 4.36 -18.92 -1.72
N TYR A 93 3.04 -18.73 -1.76
CA TYR A 93 2.46 -17.43 -2.15
C TYR A 93 2.86 -16.28 -1.21
N THR A 94 3.29 -16.57 0.03
CA THR A 94 3.77 -15.56 0.98
C THR A 94 5.02 -14.82 0.48
N GLU A 95 5.84 -15.44 -0.38
CA GLU A 95 6.99 -14.79 -1.02
C GLU A 95 6.59 -13.77 -2.10
N GLN A 96 5.37 -13.89 -2.64
CA GLN A 96 4.76 -12.98 -3.62
C GLN A 96 3.60 -12.20 -2.99
N ALA A 97 3.65 -12.01 -1.68
CA ALA A 97 2.74 -11.16 -0.94
C ALA A 97 3.50 -10.13 -0.10
N PHE A 98 2.84 -9.02 0.21
CA PHE A 98 3.32 -8.01 1.15
C PHE A 98 2.17 -7.48 2.00
N ILE A 99 2.53 -6.81 3.09
CA ILE A 99 1.58 -6.26 4.06
C ILE A 99 1.87 -4.78 4.21
N ILE A 100 0.85 -3.95 3.99
CA ILE A 100 0.88 -2.52 4.28
C ILE A 100 0.32 -2.33 5.69
N CYS A 101 1.18 -1.85 6.59
CA CYS A 101 0.82 -1.55 7.98
C CYS A 101 0.49 -0.07 8.09
N SER A 102 -0.78 0.28 8.31
CA SER A 102 -1.23 1.66 8.45
C SER A 102 -1.97 1.91 9.75
N GLY A 103 -2.01 3.17 10.19
CA GLY A 103 -2.72 3.56 11.41
C GLY A 103 -2.45 5.01 11.74
N MET A 104 -3.43 5.66 12.40
CA MET A 104 -3.25 7.02 12.93
C MET A 104 -2.38 7.05 14.18
N ASP A 105 -2.20 5.90 14.82
CA ASP A 105 -1.36 5.70 15.99
C ASP A 105 -0.65 4.33 15.92
N MET A 106 0.24 4.06 16.87
CA MET A 106 1.07 2.85 16.91
C MET A 106 0.40 1.66 17.61
N VAL A 107 -0.86 1.81 18.03
CA VAL A 107 -1.64 0.78 18.77
C VAL A 107 -2.71 0.18 17.85
N ASN A 108 -3.46 1.03 17.16
CA ASN A 108 -4.54 0.69 16.26
C ASN A 108 -4.00 0.57 14.84
N VAL A 109 -3.29 -0.53 14.58
CA VAL A 109 -2.67 -0.81 13.28
C VAL A 109 -3.59 -1.69 12.44
N ASN A 110 -3.88 -1.22 11.23
CA ASN A 110 -4.55 -1.97 10.17
C ASN A 110 -3.52 -2.67 9.30
N LEU A 111 -3.78 -3.95 8.99
CA LEU A 111 -2.94 -4.75 8.11
C LEU A 111 -3.69 -5.01 6.81
N CYS A 112 -3.24 -4.37 5.72
CA CYS A 112 -3.72 -4.69 4.39
C CYS A 112 -2.71 -5.62 3.72
N HIS A 113 -3.12 -6.86 3.52
CA HIS A 113 -2.33 -7.87 2.85
C HIS A 113 -2.60 -7.80 1.35
N VAL A 114 -1.56 -7.89 0.54
CA VAL A 114 -1.63 -7.83 -0.92
C VAL A 114 -0.81 -8.98 -1.49
N VAL A 115 -1.41 -9.80 -2.36
CA VAL A 115 -0.75 -10.92 -3.04
C VAL A 115 -0.85 -10.78 -4.54
N CYS A 116 0.26 -10.99 -5.24
CA CYS A 116 0.30 -10.96 -6.69
C CYS A 116 0.98 -12.20 -7.27
N ASP A 117 1.10 -12.22 -8.59
CA ASP A 117 1.63 -13.35 -9.36
C ASP A 117 3.17 -13.40 -9.43
N ASN A 118 3.87 -12.39 -8.89
CA ASN A 118 5.29 -12.21 -9.14
C ASN A 118 6.02 -11.59 -7.94
N LYS A 119 6.96 -12.37 -7.37
CA LYS A 119 7.85 -11.96 -6.28
C LYS A 119 8.68 -10.71 -6.59
N GLU A 120 9.21 -10.56 -7.80
CA GLU A 120 10.02 -9.40 -8.18
C GLU A 120 9.18 -8.10 -8.14
N LYS A 121 7.90 -8.17 -8.55
CA LYS A 121 6.98 -7.03 -8.42
C LYS A 121 6.76 -6.68 -6.97
N VAL A 122 6.62 -7.67 -6.08
CA VAL A 122 6.48 -7.44 -4.63
C VAL A 122 7.69 -6.73 -4.06
N GLU A 123 8.91 -7.18 -4.38
CA GLU A 123 10.14 -6.55 -3.89
C GLU A 123 10.25 -5.08 -4.33
N LYS A 124 9.90 -4.78 -5.59
CA LYS A 124 9.82 -3.41 -6.10
C LYS A 124 8.74 -2.59 -5.41
N TRP A 125 7.57 -3.17 -5.15
CA TRP A 125 6.48 -2.49 -4.44
C TRP A 125 6.82 -2.18 -2.99
N ILE A 126 7.39 -3.13 -2.25
CA ILE A 126 7.87 -2.91 -0.87
C ILE A 126 8.91 -1.79 -0.85
N THR A 127 9.92 -1.88 -1.72
CA THR A 127 11.01 -0.90 -1.78
C THR A 127 10.49 0.48 -2.19
N GLY A 128 9.58 0.51 -3.16
CA GLY A 128 8.97 1.74 -3.66
C GLY A 128 8.14 2.44 -2.60
N ILE A 129 7.22 1.74 -1.93
CA ILE A 129 6.42 2.35 -0.86
C ILE A 129 7.32 2.83 0.27
N ARG A 130 8.32 2.04 0.69
CA ARG A 130 9.30 2.44 1.72
C ARG A 130 10.09 3.69 1.35
N SER A 131 10.34 3.93 0.06
CA SER A 131 11.01 5.16 -0.39
C SER A 131 10.15 6.42 -0.19
N LEU A 132 8.81 6.25 -0.18
CA LEU A 132 7.84 7.33 0.00
C LEU A 132 7.44 7.51 1.47
N THR A 133 7.43 6.44 2.27
CA THR A 133 7.15 6.54 3.70
C THR A 133 8.25 7.31 4.43
N ASN A 134 7.91 7.82 5.63
CA ASN A 134 8.79 8.68 6.42
C ASN A 134 9.26 9.95 5.69
N ASN A 135 8.50 10.43 4.69
CA ASN A 135 8.71 11.75 4.09
C ASN A 135 8.19 12.85 5.00
N THR A 136 8.93 13.19 6.05
CA THR A 136 8.53 14.21 7.04
C THR A 136 8.22 15.58 6.43
N LYS A 137 8.74 15.89 5.25
CA LYS A 137 8.45 17.14 4.54
C LYS A 137 7.02 17.20 4.01
N ILE A 138 6.44 16.06 3.65
CA ILE A 138 5.05 15.98 3.15
C ILE A 138 4.04 16.45 4.18
N ASN A 139 4.36 16.23 5.47
CA ASN A 139 3.52 16.64 6.59
C ASN A 139 3.57 18.15 6.85
N ASN A 140 4.50 18.87 6.20
CA ASN A 140 4.77 20.29 6.41
C ASN A 140 4.52 21.12 5.15
N VAL A 141 3.82 20.58 4.16
CA VAL A 141 3.46 21.32 2.94
C VAL A 141 2.40 22.38 3.25
N CYS A 142 2.41 23.47 2.46
CA CYS A 142 1.46 24.56 2.66
C CYS A 142 0.01 24.13 2.36
N PRO A 143 -1.00 24.86 2.87
CA PRO A 143 -2.41 24.55 2.61
C PRO A 143 -2.76 24.41 1.12
N THR A 144 -2.18 25.25 0.27
CA THR A 144 -2.38 25.18 -1.18
C THR A 144 -1.94 23.84 -1.78
N THR A 145 -0.83 23.26 -1.29
CA THR A 145 -0.37 21.93 -1.72
C THR A 145 -1.27 20.83 -1.18
N ASN A 146 -1.73 20.93 0.07
CA ASN A 146 -2.68 19.96 0.64
C ASN A 146 -4.00 19.91 -0.14
N ILE A 147 -4.49 21.04 -0.65
CA ILE A 147 -5.70 21.10 -1.47
C ILE A 147 -5.51 20.43 -2.85
N ARG A 148 -4.26 20.22 -3.29
CA ARG A 148 -3.93 19.53 -4.54
C ARG A 148 -3.78 18.01 -4.38
N LYS A 149 -3.92 17.46 -3.17
CA LYS A 149 -4.05 16.02 -2.97
C LYS A 149 -5.31 15.54 -3.71
N GLN A 150 -5.17 14.62 -4.66
CA GLN A 150 -6.27 14.06 -5.47
C GLN A 150 -6.33 12.55 -5.34
#